data_AF-A0AAV5NHT0-F1
#
_entry.id   AF-A0AAV5NHT0-F1
#
_cell.length_a   1.000
_cell.length_b   1.000
_cell.length_c   1.000
_cell.angle_alpha   90.00
_cell.angle_beta   90.00
_cell.angle_gamma   90.00
#
_symmetry.space_group_name_H-M   'P 1'
#
loop_
_entity.id
_entity.type
_entity.pdbx_description
1 polymer ?
#
loop_
_entity_poly.entity_id
_entity_poly.type
_entity_poly.pdbx_seq_one_letter_code
_entity_poly.pdbx_strand_id
1 'polypeptide(L)'
;MVPLPGHTRGHCGYAIDTGERWLLHAGDAFYYLGTLDGLSKVPLLARIQEKLLAFDFGQVRSNHARLAALYARAEPDLDIICAHDPALFYKFAPTGQ
;
A
#
# COMPACT_ATOMS: atom_id res chain seq x y z
N MET A 1 -3.86 2.91 14.01
CA MET A 1 -2.51 2.60 13.51
C MET A 1 -2.40 1.09 13.28
N VAL A 2 -1.79 0.67 12.18
CA VAL A 2 -1.67 -0.74 11.75
C VAL A 2 -0.19 -1.07 11.58
N PRO A 3 0.40 -1.98 12.38
CA PRO A 3 1.81 -2.35 12.22
C PRO A 3 2.08 -2.98 10.86
N LEU A 4 3.04 -2.42 10.11
CA LEU A 4 3.49 -2.89 8.80
C LEU A 4 5.03 -2.83 8.73
N PRO A 5 5.75 -3.48 9.66
CA PRO A 5 7.21 -3.38 9.71
C PRO A 5 7.85 -3.98 8.45
N GLY A 6 9.03 -3.51 8.08
CA GLY A 6 9.78 -4.04 6.94
C GLY A 6 10.47 -2.94 6.14
N HIS A 7 9.74 -1.89 5.75
CA HIS A 7 10.37 -0.71 5.15
C HIS A 7 11.33 -0.05 6.15
N THR A 8 10.82 0.21 7.35
CA THR A 8 11.61 0.51 8.55
C THR A 8 11.16 -0.37 9.72
N ARG A 9 11.91 -0.36 10.83
CA ARG A 9 11.56 -1.10 12.05
C ARG A 9 10.21 -0.70 12.63
N GLY A 10 9.87 0.59 12.55
CA GLY A 10 8.66 1.18 13.11
C GLY A 10 7.59 1.51 12.08
N HIS A 11 7.74 1.02 10.84
CA HIS A 11 6.80 1.35 9.77
C HIS A 11 5.38 0.87 10.12
N CYS A 12 4.40 1.74 9.89
CA CYS A 12 3.00 1.48 10.16
C CYS A 12 2.11 2.22 9.15
N GLY A 13 0.94 1.64 8.89
CA GLY A 13 -0.14 2.30 8.17
C GLY A 13 -1.18 2.89 9.12
N TYR A 14 -2.10 3.65 8.56
CA TYR A 14 -3.23 4.24 9.29
C TYR A 14 -4.54 3.83 8.64
N ALA A 15 -5.41 3.19 9.42
CA ALA A 15 -6.81 3.02 9.08
C ALA A 15 -7.56 4.27 9.57
N ILE A 16 -8.22 4.95 8.65
CA ILE A 16 -8.91 6.22 8.85
C ILE A 16 -10.37 5.99 8.51
N ASP A 17 -11.26 6.31 9.43
CA ASP A 17 -12.69 6.39 9.16
C ASP A 17 -12.97 7.76 8.53
N THR A 18 -13.40 7.78 7.27
CA THR A 18 -13.73 9.03 6.56
C THR A 18 -15.19 9.46 6.78
N GLY A 19 -15.98 8.67 7.52
CA GLY A 19 -17.42 8.84 7.67
C GLY A 19 -18.24 8.18 6.56
N GLU A 20 -17.65 7.99 5.37
CA GLU A 20 -18.28 7.27 4.25
C GLU A 20 -17.73 5.85 4.08
N ARG A 21 -16.43 5.68 4.35
CA ARG A 21 -15.69 4.43 4.15
C ARG A 21 -14.42 4.41 4.99
N TRP A 22 -13.81 3.25 5.13
CA TRP A 22 -12.47 3.11 5.67
C TRP A 22 -11.41 3.37 4.60
N LEU A 23 -10.39 4.15 4.96
CA LEU A 23 -9.18 4.33 4.18
C LEU A 23 -7.99 3.73 4.93
N LEU A 24 -7.36 2.72 4.38
CA LEU A 24 -6.08 2.21 4.85
C LEU A 24 -4.94 2.86 4.06
N HIS A 25 -4.30 3.87 4.63
CA HIS A 25 -3.05 4.42 4.12
C HIS A 25 -1.88 3.53 4.57
N ALA A 26 -1.38 2.68 3.68
CA ALA A 26 -0.34 1.69 3.96
C ALA A 26 1.09 2.26 3.96
N GLY A 27 1.26 3.56 3.69
CA GLY A 27 2.58 4.20 3.71
C GLY A 27 3.49 3.62 2.64
N ASP A 28 4.68 3.20 3.05
CA ASP A 28 5.73 2.63 2.20
C ASP A 28 5.72 1.09 2.26
N ALA A 29 4.61 0.48 2.70
CA ALA A 29 4.47 -0.96 2.72
C ALA A 29 4.35 -1.60 1.34
N PHE A 30 4.04 -0.81 0.29
CA PHE A 30 4.12 -1.17 -1.12
C PHE A 30 4.17 0.12 -1.96
N TYR A 31 4.72 0.08 -3.18
CA TYR A 31 4.88 1.29 -4.01
C TYR A 31 3.89 1.43 -5.17
N TYR A 32 3.32 0.31 -5.65
CA TYR A 32 2.39 0.29 -6.77
C TYR A 32 1.25 -0.69 -6.50
N LEU A 33 0.03 -0.36 -6.92
CA LEU A 33 -1.17 -1.19 -6.80
C LEU A 33 -0.98 -2.59 -7.38
N GLY A 34 -0.12 -2.72 -8.40
CA GLY A 34 0.34 -3.99 -8.99
C GLY A 34 0.86 -5.02 -7.99
N THR A 35 1.32 -4.54 -6.84
CA THR A 35 1.79 -5.37 -5.72
C THR A 35 0.64 -6.09 -5.02
N LEU A 36 -0.55 -5.50 -5.02
CA LEU A 36 -1.74 -6.04 -4.36
C LEU A 36 -2.67 -6.75 -5.34
N ASP A 37 -2.95 -6.14 -6.49
CA ASP A 37 -3.90 -6.68 -7.46
C ASP A 37 -3.30 -7.82 -8.32
N GLY A 38 -1.96 -7.88 -8.44
CA GLY A 38 -1.25 -8.83 -9.30
C GLY A 38 -1.49 -8.64 -10.80
N LEU A 39 -2.19 -7.59 -11.20
CA LEU A 39 -2.62 -7.28 -12.57
C LEU A 39 -1.92 -6.02 -13.10
N SER A 40 -1.83 -4.98 -12.27
CA SER A 40 -1.22 -3.70 -12.64
C SER A 40 0.30 -3.83 -12.73
N LYS A 41 0.91 -3.08 -13.67
CA LYS A 41 2.36 -3.14 -13.86
C LYS A 41 3.09 -2.51 -12.68
N VAL A 42 4.08 -3.23 -12.16
CA VAL A 42 5.07 -2.68 -11.22
C VAL A 42 6.39 -2.48 -11.97
N PRO A 43 6.92 -1.25 -12.07
CA PRO A 43 8.21 -1.01 -12.71
C PRO A 43 9.32 -1.85 -12.07
N LEU A 44 10.16 -2.48 -12.89
CA LEU A 44 11.26 -3.33 -12.40
C LEU A 44 12.19 -2.58 -11.43
N LEU A 45 12.51 -1.33 -11.77
CA LEU A 45 13.37 -0.48 -10.94
C LEU A 45 12.77 -0.26 -9.55
N ALA A 46 11.45 -0.07 -9.45
CA ALA A 46 10.77 0.09 -8.16
C ALA A 46 10.87 -1.17 -7.30
N ARG A 47 10.74 -2.37 -7.90
CA ARG A 47 10.92 -3.65 -7.19
C ARG A 47 12.35 -3.81 -6.65
N ILE A 48 13.34 -3.35 -7.41
CA ILE A 48 14.74 -3.39 -6.99
C ILE A 48 14.97 -2.39 -5.86
N GLN A 49 14.48 -1.16 -5.99
CA GLN A 49 14.60 -0.11 -4.97
C GLN A 49 13.97 -0.53 -3.65
N GLU A 50 12.74 -1.05 -3.67
CA GLU A 50 12.06 -1.53 -2.47
C GLU A 50 12.87 -2.61 -1.74
N LYS A 51 13.44 -3.57 -2.48
CA LYS A 51 14.30 -4.62 -1.92
C LYS A 51 15.60 -4.07 -1.32
N LEU A 52 16.19 -3.05 -1.94
CA LEU A 52 17.44 -2.44 -1.48
C LEU A 52 17.25 -1.50 -0.28
N LEU A 53 16.09 -0.82 -0.19
CA LEU A 53 15.80 0.17 0.83
C LEU A 53 15.10 -0.41 2.07
N ALA A 54 14.48 -1.58 1.95
CA ALA A 54 13.81 -2.22 3.08
C ALA A 54 14.80 -2.59 4.19
N PHE A 55 14.44 -2.24 5.43
CA PHE A 55 15.10 -2.77 6.63
C PHE A 55 15.01 -4.30 6.72
N ASP A 56 13.84 -4.86 6.38
CA ASP A 56 13.60 -6.30 6.34
C ASP A 56 12.63 -6.63 5.19
N PHE A 57 13.18 -7.12 4.09
CA PHE A 57 12.40 -7.46 2.91
C PHE A 57 11.50 -8.70 3.10
N GLY A 58 11.83 -9.59 4.04
CA GLY A 58 10.96 -10.71 4.40
C GLY A 58 9.64 -10.21 5.00
N GLN A 59 9.73 -9.21 5.89
CA GLN A 59 8.55 -8.57 6.48
C GLN A 59 7.77 -7.73 5.45
N VAL A 60 8.46 -7.02 4.53
CA VAL A 60 7.79 -6.33 3.40
C VAL A 60 6.97 -7.31 2.58
N ARG A 61 7.55 -8.44 2.16
CA ARG A 61 6.82 -9.47 1.41
C ARG A 61 5.65 -10.07 2.20
N SER A 62 5.80 -10.25 3.51
CA SER A 62 4.69 -10.69 4.37
C SER A 62 3.57 -9.66 4.40
N ASN A 63 3.89 -8.36 4.43
CA ASN A 63 2.89 -7.31 4.37
C ASN A 63 2.22 -7.25 3.00
N HIS A 64 2.96 -7.42 1.90
CA HIS A 64 2.36 -7.55 0.57
C HIS A 64 1.32 -8.67 0.54
N ALA A 65 1.64 -9.86 1.05
CA ALA A 65 0.70 -10.97 1.07
C ALA A 65 -0.55 -10.65 1.90
N ARG A 66 -0.40 -10.01 3.07
CA ARG A 66 -1.52 -9.61 3.93
C ARG A 66 -2.40 -8.54 3.29
N LEU A 67 -1.78 -7.53 2.69
CA LEU A 67 -2.48 -6.43 2.02
C LEU A 67 -3.15 -6.90 0.72
N ALA A 68 -2.51 -7.78 -0.05
CA ALA A 68 -3.10 -8.40 -1.23
C ALA A 68 -4.30 -9.27 -0.85
N ALA A 69 -4.19 -10.07 0.21
CA ALA A 69 -5.30 -10.86 0.72
C ALA A 69 -6.47 -10.00 1.23
N LEU A 70 -6.18 -8.82 1.80
CA LEU A 70 -7.21 -7.85 2.21
C LEU A 70 -7.86 -7.19 0.98
N TYR A 71 -7.05 -6.75 0.02
CA TYR A 71 -7.49 -6.14 -1.23
C TYR A 71 -8.39 -7.09 -2.04
N ALA A 72 -8.02 -8.38 -2.11
CA ALA A 72 -8.76 -9.41 -2.81
C ALA A 72 -10.16 -9.69 -2.24
N ARG A 73 -10.45 -9.28 -0.99
CA ARG A 73 -11.81 -9.38 -0.42
C ARG A 73 -12.79 -8.42 -1.09
N ALA A 74 -12.27 -7.37 -1.73
CA ALA A 74 -13.07 -6.35 -2.41
C ALA A 74 -14.19 -5.78 -1.50
N GLU A 75 -13.87 -5.55 -0.23
CA GLU A 75 -14.81 -4.96 0.72
C GLU A 75 -15.26 -3.58 0.18
N PRO A 76 -16.57 -3.35 0.01
CA PRO A 76 -17.08 -2.17 -0.69
C PRO A 76 -16.83 -0.86 0.07
N ASP A 77 -16.56 -0.96 1.37
CA ASP A 77 -16.33 0.15 2.30
C ASP A 77 -14.85 0.31 2.70
N LEU A 78 -13.91 -0.30 1.96
CA LEU A 78 -12.48 -0.19 2.23
C LEU A 78 -11.69 0.21 0.99
N ASP A 79 -10.99 1.33 1.09
CA ASP A 79 -9.96 1.73 0.14
C ASP A 79 -8.56 1.52 0.73
N ILE A 80 -7.61 1.06 -0.09
CA ILE A 80 -6.22 0.85 0.30
C ILE A 80 -5.32 1.70 -0.60
N ILE A 81 -4.50 2.56 -0.02
CA ILE A 81 -3.57 3.44 -0.73
C ILE A 81 -2.14 3.32 -0.18
N CYS A 82 -1.16 3.81 -0.95
CA CYS A 82 0.23 3.95 -0.51
C CYS A 82 0.76 5.36 -0.84
N ALA A 83 1.96 5.66 -0.35
CA ALA A 83 2.58 6.97 -0.52
C ALA A 83 3.13 7.22 -1.95
N HIS A 84 3.34 6.17 -2.75
CA HIS A 84 4.17 6.24 -3.96
C HIS A 84 3.45 5.94 -5.27
N ASP A 85 2.19 5.49 -5.24
CA ASP A 85 1.45 5.19 -6.47
C ASP A 85 0.69 6.43 -6.97
N PRO A 86 1.10 7.03 -8.11
CA PRO A 86 0.44 8.21 -8.64
C PRO A 86 -0.99 7.93 -9.11
N ALA A 87 -1.30 6.72 -9.59
CA ALA A 87 -2.66 6.38 -10.02
C ALA A 87 -3.61 6.33 -8.82
N LEU A 88 -3.15 5.79 -7.68
CA LEU A 88 -3.91 5.86 -6.43
C LEU A 88 -4.04 7.30 -5.95
N PHE A 89 -2.98 8.10 -6.00
CA PHE A 89 -3.06 9.51 -5.64
C PHE A 89 -4.14 10.24 -6.45
N TYR A 90 -4.10 10.16 -7.79
CA TYR A 90 -5.09 10.86 -8.63
C TYR A 90 -6.52 10.32 -8.46
N LYS A 91 -6.69 9.04 -8.13
CA LYS A 91 -8.01 8.45 -7.84
C LYS A 91 -8.66 9.07 -6.58
N PHE A 92 -7.87 9.38 -5.56
CA PHE A 92 -8.35 9.84 -4.25
C PHE A 92 -8.09 11.33 -3.98
N ALA A 93 -7.31 11.99 -4.84
CA ALA A 93 -7.08 13.42 -4.75
C ALA A 93 -8.41 14.18 -4.97
N PRO A 94 -8.64 15.28 -4.22
CA PRO A 94 -9.80 16.14 -4.46
C PRO A 94 -9.80 16.59 -5.92
N THR A 95 -10.96 16.49 -6.59
CA THR A 95 -11.09 16.95 -7.97
C THR A 95 -10.98 18.49 -7.98
N GLY A 96 -9.91 19.04 -8.57
CA GLY A 96 -9.75 20.49 -8.76
C GLY A 96 -8.42 21.12 -8.32
N GLN A 97 -7.30 20.38 -8.31
CA GLN A 97 -5.95 20.98 -8.32
C GLN A 97 -5.46 21.23 -9.75
#